data_AF-A0A1E2S0H7-F1
#
_entry.id   AF-A0A1E2S0H7-F1
#
_cell.length_a   1.000
_cell.length_b   1.000
_cell.length_c   1.000
_cell.angle_alpha   90.00
_cell.angle_beta   90.00
_cell.angle_gamma   90.00
#
_symmetry.space_group_name_H-M   'P 1'
#
loop_
_entity.id
_entity.type
_entity.pdbx_description
1 polymer ?
#
loop_
_entity_poly.entity_id
_entity_poly.type
_entity_poly.pdbx_seq_one_letter_code
_entity_poly.pdbx_strand_id
1 'polypeptide(L)'
;MKLSIHSSLDYQFDEPTDVLLQLEAAAIPEQRIEAAHIDISETEYFARVPALDDIGERIWLRLQGQLKVDYKSTVKIDRILAHCDDLDVVPPHQLPGETVQYTLPSRYCPSDRFKTFVMTEFGDIEGGRKVTAMRDWIHDHLSYVPGVSTSETTALDTFVRRQGICRDYAHVMITFVRAAGIPARIASVYALGVEPQDFHAVAEVFIGGEWHLVDPTGMAEEGGMAKIGVGRDAADVPFLTAFGTAKMNAQHVSVEKA
;
A
#
# COMPACT_ATOMS: atom_id res chain seq x y z
N MET A 1 -1.72 -14.68 -12.74
CA MET A 1 -0.84 -15.47 -11.85
C MET A 1 -1.68 -16.08 -10.72
N LYS A 2 -1.22 -17.13 -10.02
CA LYS A 2 -1.91 -17.66 -8.83
C LYS A 2 -0.95 -17.62 -7.63
N LEU A 3 -1.41 -17.08 -6.51
CA LEU A 3 -0.64 -16.86 -5.29
C LEU A 3 -1.26 -17.65 -4.14
N SER A 4 -0.40 -18.29 -3.34
CA SER A 4 -0.73 -18.83 -2.01
C SER A 4 -0.21 -17.85 -0.97
N ILE A 5 -1.08 -17.40 -0.08
CA ILE A 5 -0.79 -16.37 0.93
C ILE A 5 -1.08 -16.96 2.31
N HIS A 6 -0.15 -16.77 3.24
CA HIS A 6 -0.39 -17.01 4.66
C HIS A 6 0.15 -15.84 5.47
N SER A 7 -0.66 -15.30 6.36
CA SER A 7 -0.21 -14.31 7.34
C SER A 7 -0.74 -14.64 8.72
N SER A 8 0.11 -14.49 9.73
CA SER A 8 -0.29 -14.59 11.14
C SER A 8 0.14 -13.37 11.94
N LEU A 9 -0.75 -12.96 12.84
CA LEU A 9 -0.57 -11.80 13.71
C LEU A 9 -0.85 -12.21 15.17
N ASP A 10 0.00 -11.80 16.09
CA ASP A 10 -0.16 -12.00 17.53
C ASP A 10 0.02 -10.67 18.27
N TYR A 11 -1.05 -10.19 18.90
CA TYR A 11 -1.07 -8.96 19.67
C TYR A 11 -1.59 -9.18 21.09
N GLN A 12 -1.12 -8.35 22.02
CA GLN A 12 -1.60 -8.27 23.39
C GLN A 12 -2.23 -6.89 23.66
N PHE A 13 -3.41 -6.91 24.30
CA PHE A 13 -4.16 -5.75 24.75
C PHE A 13 -4.39 -5.85 26.27
N ASP A 14 -3.83 -4.92 27.03
CA ASP A 14 -3.93 -4.95 28.51
C ASP A 14 -5.31 -4.49 29.00
N GLU A 15 -5.99 -3.64 28.21
CA GLU A 15 -7.33 -3.10 28.48
C GLU A 15 -8.30 -3.45 27.33
N PRO A 16 -9.62 -3.48 27.57
CA PRO A 16 -10.61 -3.63 26.50
C PRO A 16 -10.43 -2.57 25.41
N THR A 17 -10.05 -3.02 24.21
CA THR A 17 -9.63 -2.15 23.11
C THR A 17 -10.46 -2.43 21.86
N ASP A 18 -10.93 -1.38 21.21
CA ASP A 18 -11.49 -1.49 19.86
C ASP A 18 -10.35 -1.52 18.84
N VAL A 19 -10.43 -2.42 17.88
CA VAL A 19 -9.38 -2.68 16.89
C VAL A 19 -9.98 -2.76 15.51
N LEU A 20 -9.29 -2.19 14.51
CA LEU A 20 -9.66 -2.29 13.12
C LEU A 20 -8.53 -2.95 12.34
N LEU A 21 -8.75 -4.19 11.91
CA LEU A 21 -7.80 -4.99 11.14
C LEU A 21 -8.07 -4.85 9.64
N GLN A 22 -7.01 -4.92 8.82
CA GLN A 22 -7.12 -4.98 7.37
C GLN A 22 -5.95 -5.81 6.82
N LEU A 23 -6.21 -7.10 6.57
CA LEU A 23 -5.20 -8.03 6.05
C LEU A 23 -5.74 -8.96 4.97
N GLU A 24 -7.05 -9.12 4.80
CA GLU A 24 -7.57 -10.04 3.79
C GLU A 24 -7.36 -9.47 2.39
N ALA A 25 -6.96 -10.32 1.44
CA ALA A 25 -6.86 -9.92 0.04
C ALA A 25 -8.23 -9.46 -0.48
N ALA A 26 -8.25 -8.35 -1.21
CA ALA A 26 -9.47 -7.76 -1.74
C ALA A 26 -10.05 -8.60 -2.91
N ALA A 27 -11.36 -8.75 -2.95
CA ALA A 27 -12.07 -9.33 -4.10
C ALA A 27 -12.46 -8.20 -5.08
N ILE A 28 -11.70 -8.04 -6.16
CA ILE A 28 -11.87 -6.95 -7.14
C ILE A 28 -11.70 -7.48 -8.57
N PRO A 29 -12.14 -6.76 -9.61
CA PRO A 29 -12.15 -7.29 -10.98
C PRO A 29 -10.80 -7.86 -11.49
N GLU A 30 -9.68 -7.28 -11.07
CA GLU A 30 -8.32 -7.68 -11.47
C GLU A 30 -7.68 -8.76 -10.57
N GLN A 31 -8.35 -9.20 -9.50
CA GLN A 31 -7.90 -10.34 -8.69
C GLN A 31 -9.07 -11.08 -8.01
N ARG A 32 -9.07 -12.39 -8.16
CA ARG A 32 -10.14 -13.26 -7.66
C ARG A 32 -9.64 -14.14 -6.52
N ILE A 33 -10.37 -14.14 -5.41
CA ILE A 33 -10.14 -15.05 -4.29
C ILE A 33 -10.73 -16.42 -4.67
N GLU A 34 -9.90 -17.46 -4.76
CA GLU A 34 -10.35 -18.83 -5.06
C GLU A 34 -10.65 -19.61 -3.78
N ALA A 35 -9.90 -19.34 -2.71
CA ALA A 35 -10.16 -19.84 -1.37
C ALA A 35 -9.60 -18.84 -0.35
N ALA A 36 -10.30 -18.62 0.75
CA ALA A 36 -9.81 -17.82 1.87
C ALA A 36 -10.37 -18.38 3.17
N HIS A 37 -9.53 -18.40 4.20
CA HIS A 37 -9.90 -18.80 5.55
C HIS A 37 -9.20 -17.87 6.54
N ILE A 38 -9.93 -17.43 7.57
CA ILE A 38 -9.38 -16.60 8.64
C ILE A 38 -9.84 -17.14 9.99
N ASP A 39 -8.88 -17.45 10.85
CA ASP A 39 -9.12 -17.80 12.26
C ASP A 39 -8.72 -16.60 13.13
N ILE A 40 -9.63 -16.16 13.99
CA ILE A 40 -9.42 -15.03 14.90
C ILE A 40 -9.76 -15.50 16.33
N SER A 41 -8.98 -15.05 17.33
CA SER A 41 -9.31 -15.22 18.76
C SER A 41 -10.77 -14.87 19.05
N GLU A 42 -11.32 -15.44 20.12
CA GLU A 42 -12.61 -14.99 20.64
C GLU A 42 -12.58 -13.49 20.96
N THR A 43 -13.62 -12.77 20.54
CA THR A 43 -13.75 -11.32 20.70
C THR A 43 -15.11 -10.96 21.29
N GLU A 44 -15.17 -9.85 22.03
CA GLU A 44 -16.43 -9.32 22.58
C GLU A 44 -17.35 -8.79 21.46
N TYR A 45 -16.73 -8.29 20.39
CA TYR A 45 -17.42 -7.78 19.22
C TYR A 45 -16.65 -8.13 17.95
N PHE A 46 -17.41 -8.45 16.89
CA PHE A 46 -16.88 -8.73 15.55
C PHE A 46 -17.84 -8.15 14.50
N ALA A 47 -17.32 -7.35 13.59
CA ALA A 47 -18.02 -6.93 12.39
C ALA A 47 -17.05 -6.76 11.21
N ARG A 48 -17.58 -6.91 9.99
CA ARG A 48 -16.90 -6.51 8.76
C ARG A 48 -17.43 -5.16 8.31
N VAL A 49 -16.54 -4.27 7.88
CA VAL A 49 -16.88 -2.96 7.34
C VAL A 49 -16.10 -2.71 6.04
N PRO A 50 -16.64 -1.93 5.09
CA PRO A 50 -15.93 -1.59 3.86
C PRO A 50 -14.62 -0.85 4.14
N ALA A 51 -13.58 -1.14 3.35
CA ALA A 51 -12.39 -0.31 3.27
C ALA A 51 -12.61 0.90 2.35
N LEU A 52 -11.61 1.78 2.24
CA LEU A 52 -11.69 2.95 1.36
C LEU A 52 -11.89 2.53 -0.10
N ASP A 53 -12.69 3.29 -0.83
CA ASP A 53 -13.10 3.04 -2.23
C ASP A 53 -13.72 1.64 -2.46
N ASP A 54 -14.25 1.01 -1.41
CA ASP A 54 -14.77 -0.36 -1.42
C ASP A 54 -13.74 -1.41 -1.91
N ILE A 55 -12.44 -1.12 -1.78
CA ILE A 55 -11.36 -2.05 -2.12
C ILE A 55 -10.89 -2.77 -0.86
N GLY A 56 -11.44 -3.98 -0.67
CA GLY A 56 -11.17 -4.82 0.49
C GLY A 56 -12.13 -4.53 1.64
N GLU A 57 -11.95 -5.27 2.73
CA GLU A 57 -12.75 -5.14 3.95
C GLU A 57 -11.84 -4.91 5.14
N ARG A 58 -12.41 -4.29 6.18
CA ARG A 58 -11.79 -4.17 7.49
C ARG A 58 -12.60 -5.00 8.49
N ILE A 59 -11.92 -5.59 9.45
CA ILE A 59 -12.55 -6.35 10.54
C ILE A 59 -12.49 -5.48 11.79
N TRP A 60 -13.66 -5.04 12.26
CA TRP A 60 -13.82 -4.26 13.47
C TRP A 60 -14.06 -5.20 14.64
N LEU A 61 -13.12 -5.20 15.58
CA LEU A 61 -13.12 -6.04 16.76
C LEU A 61 -13.20 -5.20 18.03
N ARG A 62 -13.72 -5.80 19.10
CA ARG A 62 -13.48 -5.37 20.48
C ARG A 62 -13.00 -6.56 21.30
N LEU A 63 -11.91 -6.40 22.03
CA LEU A 63 -11.35 -7.46 22.87
C LEU A 63 -10.40 -6.93 23.93
N GLN A 64 -10.15 -7.77 24.94
CA GLN A 64 -9.05 -7.66 25.89
C GLN A 64 -8.24 -8.96 25.88
N GLY A 65 -6.93 -8.88 26.11
CA GLY A 65 -6.06 -10.05 26.15
C GLY A 65 -5.36 -10.31 24.80
N GLN A 66 -5.19 -11.59 24.45
CA GLN A 66 -4.40 -11.99 23.29
C GLN A 66 -5.25 -12.13 22.02
N LEU A 67 -4.93 -11.34 21.00
CA LEU A 67 -5.42 -11.49 19.64
C LEU A 67 -4.47 -12.34 18.83
N LYS A 68 -4.95 -13.49 18.33
CA LYS A 68 -4.30 -14.25 17.28
C LYS A 68 -5.15 -14.20 16.04
N VAL A 69 -4.51 -13.95 14.91
CA VAL A 69 -5.13 -13.98 13.59
C VAL A 69 -4.29 -14.90 12.72
N ASP A 70 -4.89 -15.90 12.09
CA ASP A 70 -4.27 -16.76 11.08
C ASP A 70 -5.10 -16.65 9.79
N TYR A 71 -4.54 -16.04 8.75
CA TYR A 71 -5.21 -15.86 7.46
C TYR A 71 -4.48 -16.64 6.39
N LYS A 72 -5.22 -17.46 5.63
CA LYS A 72 -4.72 -18.21 4.48
C LYS A 72 -5.60 -17.97 3.28
N SER A 73 -4.98 -17.75 2.13
CA SER A 73 -5.73 -17.46 0.91
C SER A 73 -5.02 -17.96 -0.34
N THR A 74 -5.82 -18.28 -1.34
CA THR A 74 -5.37 -18.57 -2.70
C THR A 74 -6.00 -17.54 -3.63
N VAL A 75 -5.17 -16.68 -4.22
CA VAL A 75 -5.61 -15.54 -5.02
C VAL A 75 -5.13 -15.69 -6.46
N LYS A 76 -6.04 -15.56 -7.41
CA LYS A 76 -5.72 -15.49 -8.84
C LYS A 76 -5.65 -14.02 -9.26
N ILE A 77 -4.49 -13.58 -9.72
CA ILE A 77 -4.25 -12.25 -10.30
C ILE A 77 -4.59 -12.31 -11.80
N ASP A 78 -5.57 -11.51 -12.20
CA ASP A 78 -6.09 -11.38 -13.57
C ASP A 78 -5.83 -9.96 -14.14
N ARG A 79 -4.97 -9.18 -13.47
CA ARG A 79 -4.53 -7.83 -13.85
C ARG A 79 -3.95 -7.80 -15.27
N ILE A 80 -4.37 -6.81 -16.06
CA ILE A 80 -3.77 -6.49 -17.35
C ILE A 80 -2.50 -5.70 -17.06
N LEU A 81 -1.37 -6.21 -17.51
CA LEU A 81 -0.06 -5.59 -17.28
C LEU A 81 0.26 -4.63 -18.42
N ALA A 82 0.72 -3.44 -18.08
CA ALA A 82 1.12 -2.43 -19.05
C ALA A 82 2.41 -1.75 -18.59
N HIS A 83 3.30 -1.48 -19.55
CA HIS A 83 4.49 -0.69 -19.26
C HIS A 83 4.09 0.77 -19.14
N CYS A 84 4.34 1.37 -17.98
CA CYS A 84 4.02 2.78 -17.72
C CYS A 84 4.60 3.71 -18.79
N ASP A 85 5.79 3.40 -19.32
CA ASP A 85 6.46 4.20 -20.36
C ASP A 85 5.61 4.50 -21.60
N ASP A 86 4.68 3.60 -21.93
CA ASP A 86 3.85 3.69 -23.13
C ASP A 86 2.50 4.38 -22.88
N LEU A 87 2.24 4.84 -21.65
CA LEU A 87 0.96 5.39 -21.23
C LEU A 87 0.98 6.92 -21.15
N ASP A 88 -0.10 7.53 -21.64
CA ASP A 88 -0.30 8.98 -21.56
C ASP A 88 -0.87 9.40 -20.20
N VAL A 89 -0.45 10.57 -19.72
CA VAL A 89 -1.06 11.19 -18.54
C VAL A 89 -2.44 11.73 -18.91
N VAL A 90 -3.46 11.38 -18.13
CA VAL A 90 -4.80 11.95 -18.27
C VAL A 90 -4.76 13.42 -17.80
N PRO A 91 -5.13 14.40 -18.66
CA PRO A 91 -5.13 15.80 -18.26
C PRO A 91 -6.03 16.04 -17.04
N PRO A 92 -5.67 16.93 -16.09
CA PRO A 92 -6.43 17.12 -14.85
C PRO A 92 -7.93 17.44 -15.04
N HIS A 93 -8.29 18.12 -16.13
CA HIS A 93 -9.69 18.47 -16.45
C HIS A 93 -10.50 17.30 -17.05
N GLN A 94 -9.87 16.16 -17.32
CA GLN A 94 -10.48 14.94 -17.86
C GLN A 94 -10.42 13.77 -16.86
N LEU A 95 -9.86 14.00 -15.67
CA LEU A 95 -9.78 12.98 -14.62
C LEU A 95 -11.19 12.57 -14.15
N PRO A 96 -11.44 11.26 -13.97
CA PRO A 96 -12.63 10.78 -13.27
C PRO A 96 -12.69 11.35 -11.85
N GLY A 97 -13.90 11.68 -11.37
CA GLY A 97 -14.10 12.41 -10.13
C GLY A 97 -13.51 11.70 -8.90
N GLU A 98 -13.60 10.37 -8.86
CA GLU A 98 -13.05 9.51 -7.82
C GLU A 98 -11.52 9.57 -7.71
N THR A 99 -10.83 9.98 -8.78
CA THR A 99 -9.35 10.10 -8.79
C THR A 99 -8.88 11.43 -8.21
N VAL A 100 -9.74 12.45 -8.17
CA VAL A 100 -9.35 13.84 -7.84
C VAL A 100 -8.74 13.94 -6.43
N GLN A 101 -9.30 13.21 -5.45
CA GLN A 101 -8.78 13.18 -4.08
C GLN A 101 -7.31 12.70 -4.01
N TYR A 102 -6.90 11.88 -4.98
CA TYR A 102 -5.56 11.31 -5.07
C TYR A 102 -4.55 12.23 -5.77
N THR A 103 -4.95 13.44 -6.14
CA THR A 103 -4.02 14.52 -6.56
C THR A 103 -3.59 15.40 -5.38
N LEU A 104 -4.30 15.32 -4.25
CA LEU A 104 -4.13 16.22 -3.11
C LEU A 104 -3.09 15.70 -2.11
N PRO A 105 -2.44 16.60 -1.33
CA PRO A 105 -1.55 16.19 -0.25
C PRO A 105 -2.34 15.44 0.84
N SER A 106 -1.64 14.56 1.56
CA SER A 106 -2.18 13.79 2.68
C SER A 106 -1.19 13.74 3.85
N ARG A 107 -1.56 13.10 4.97
CA ARG A 107 -0.79 13.12 6.24
C ARG A 107 0.69 12.78 6.04
N TYR A 108 0.98 11.75 5.25
CA TYR A 108 2.34 11.27 5.03
C TYR A 108 2.93 11.68 3.67
N CYS A 109 2.12 12.29 2.79
CA CYS A 109 2.51 12.65 1.42
C CYS A 109 2.29 14.15 1.17
N PRO A 110 3.18 15.05 1.66
CA PRO A 110 3.08 16.49 1.48
C PRO A 110 3.52 16.95 0.08
N SER A 111 2.78 16.52 -0.96
CA SER A 111 3.11 16.74 -2.38
C SER A 111 3.21 18.21 -2.78
N ASP A 112 2.47 19.09 -2.11
CA ASP A 112 2.53 20.54 -2.28
C ASP A 112 3.92 21.12 -2.02
N ARG A 113 4.72 20.47 -1.17
CA ARG A 113 6.11 20.87 -0.84
C ARG A 113 7.16 20.37 -1.84
N PHE A 114 6.77 19.52 -2.79
CA PHE A 114 7.69 18.87 -3.72
C PHE A 114 7.61 19.37 -5.16
N LYS A 115 6.67 20.28 -5.48
CA LYS A 115 6.47 20.80 -6.84
C LYS A 115 7.76 21.31 -7.49
N THR A 116 8.54 22.15 -6.79
CA THR A 116 9.79 22.70 -7.33
C THR A 116 10.81 21.60 -7.64
N PHE A 117 11.00 20.65 -6.72
CA PHE A 117 11.94 19.55 -6.92
C PHE A 117 11.52 18.70 -8.14
N VAL A 118 10.24 18.29 -8.19
CA VAL A 118 9.71 17.44 -9.26
C VAL A 118 9.76 18.14 -10.62
N MET A 119 9.44 19.44 -10.69
CA MET A 119 9.54 20.20 -11.93
C MET A 119 10.98 20.36 -12.41
N THR A 120 11.94 20.56 -11.50
CA THR A 120 13.36 20.67 -11.86
C THR A 120 13.95 19.34 -12.33
N GLU A 121 13.65 18.25 -11.63
CA GLU A 121 14.26 16.94 -11.88
C GLU A 121 13.58 16.18 -13.03
N PHE A 122 12.26 16.30 -13.16
CA PHE A 122 11.45 15.47 -14.06
C PHE A 122 10.55 16.30 -15.00
N GLY A 123 10.72 17.62 -15.06
CA GLY A 123 9.85 18.53 -15.83
C GLY A 123 9.86 18.26 -17.33
N ASP A 124 11.03 17.89 -17.88
CA ASP A 124 11.25 17.65 -19.31
C ASP A 124 10.85 16.24 -19.78
N ILE A 125 10.47 15.36 -18.85
CA ILE A 125 10.00 14.01 -19.16
C ILE A 125 8.47 14.07 -19.30
N GLU A 126 7.90 13.35 -20.27
CA GLU A 126 6.45 13.33 -20.52
C GLU A 126 5.85 11.93 -20.33
N GLY A 127 4.52 11.86 -20.23
CA GLY A 127 3.79 10.61 -20.13
C GLY A 127 4.20 9.76 -18.92
N GLY A 128 4.03 8.44 -19.03
CA GLY A 128 4.39 7.52 -17.96
C GLY A 128 5.89 7.25 -17.82
N ARG A 129 6.71 7.65 -18.80
CA ARG A 129 8.16 7.72 -18.61
C ARG A 129 8.55 8.62 -17.43
N LYS A 130 7.75 9.64 -17.12
CA LYS A 130 7.93 10.47 -15.91
C LYS A 130 7.76 9.65 -14.64
N VAL A 131 6.75 8.77 -14.60
CA VAL A 131 6.46 7.89 -13.47
C VAL A 131 7.59 6.88 -13.28
N THR A 132 8.06 6.26 -14.36
CA THR A 132 9.21 5.34 -14.34
C THR A 132 10.48 6.04 -13.89
N ALA A 133 10.77 7.24 -14.40
CA ALA A 133 11.94 8.02 -13.99
C ALA A 133 11.92 8.38 -12.49
N MET A 134 10.75 8.73 -11.94
CA MET A 134 10.58 8.95 -10.50
C MET A 134 10.81 7.67 -9.69
N ARG A 135 10.26 6.55 -10.15
CA ARG A 135 10.45 5.22 -9.52
C ARG A 135 11.93 4.88 -9.46
N ASP A 136 12.63 4.96 -10.59
CA ASP A 136 14.05 4.65 -10.73
C ASP A 136 14.89 5.57 -9.84
N TRP A 137 14.61 6.87 -9.86
CA TRP A 137 15.29 7.83 -9.00
C TRP A 137 15.14 7.47 -7.52
N ILE A 138 13.94 7.09 -7.07
CA ILE A 138 13.72 6.70 -5.67
C ILE A 138 14.50 5.42 -5.34
N HIS A 139 14.46 4.43 -6.23
CA HIS A 139 15.20 3.17 -6.06
C HIS A 139 16.71 3.42 -5.91
N ASP A 140 17.27 4.30 -6.74
CA ASP A 140 18.71 4.56 -6.78
C ASP A 140 19.20 5.47 -5.63
N HIS A 141 18.32 6.33 -5.08
CA HIS A 141 18.70 7.35 -4.10
C HIS A 141 18.30 7.04 -2.67
N LEU A 142 17.49 6.02 -2.42
CA LEU A 142 17.11 5.60 -1.08
C LEU A 142 17.79 4.27 -0.73
N SER A 143 18.06 4.05 0.55
CA SER A 143 18.50 2.76 1.07
C SER A 143 17.39 2.10 1.89
N TYR A 144 17.14 0.82 1.64
CA TYR A 144 16.15 0.05 2.39
C TYR A 144 16.73 -0.35 3.74
N VAL A 145 16.22 0.22 4.84
CA VAL A 145 16.77 0.03 6.19
C VAL A 145 15.66 -0.31 7.18
N PRO A 146 15.49 -1.59 7.55
CA PRO A 146 14.50 -2.01 8.54
C PRO A 146 14.67 -1.27 9.88
N GLY A 147 13.58 -0.79 10.46
CA GLY A 147 13.56 -0.12 11.77
C GLY A 147 14.01 1.34 11.78
N VAL A 148 14.36 1.94 10.64
CA VAL A 148 14.77 3.37 10.57
C VAL A 148 13.58 4.34 10.69
N SER A 149 12.38 3.88 10.32
CA SER A 149 11.16 4.68 10.29
C SER A 149 10.19 4.29 11.40
N THR A 150 9.31 5.22 11.72
CA THR A 150 8.23 5.09 12.71
C THR A 150 6.88 5.36 12.06
N SER A 151 5.79 5.14 12.80
CA SER A 151 4.43 5.47 12.35
C SER A 151 4.19 6.95 12.04
N GLU A 152 5.12 7.83 12.45
CA GLU A 152 5.08 9.27 12.20
C GLU A 152 5.88 9.70 10.97
N THR A 153 6.75 8.81 10.43
CA THR A 153 7.65 9.16 9.32
C THR A 153 6.86 9.50 8.05
N THR A 154 7.14 10.67 7.48
CA THR A 154 6.53 11.19 6.24
C THR A 154 7.46 11.03 5.04
N ALA A 155 6.93 11.21 3.82
CA ALA A 155 7.74 11.25 2.60
C ALA A 155 8.84 12.33 2.65
N LEU A 156 8.59 13.46 3.33
CA LEU A 156 9.60 14.51 3.47
C LEU A 156 10.76 14.05 4.35
N ASP A 157 10.47 13.37 5.46
CA ASP A 157 11.50 12.83 6.35
C ASP A 157 12.37 11.82 5.61
N THR A 158 11.73 10.88 4.89
CA THR A 158 12.39 9.86 4.08
C THR A 158 13.22 10.47 2.96
N PHE A 159 12.69 11.48 2.26
CA PHE A 159 13.43 12.19 1.22
C PHE A 159 14.69 12.85 1.77
N VAL A 160 14.62 13.49 2.95
CA VAL A 160 15.81 14.12 3.56
C VAL A 160 16.80 13.05 4.06
N ARG A 161 16.31 11.98 4.70
CA ARG A 161 17.15 10.93 5.30
C ARG A 161 17.74 9.95 4.30
N ARG A 162 17.12 9.81 3.12
CA ARG A 162 17.48 8.82 2.08
C ARG A 162 17.42 7.36 2.57
N GLN A 163 16.61 7.09 3.58
CA GLN A 163 16.45 5.76 4.17
C GLN A 163 14.99 5.52 4.55
N GLY A 164 14.52 4.30 4.36
CA GLY A 164 13.15 3.91 4.72
C GLY A 164 12.88 2.44 4.44
N ILE A 165 11.61 2.04 4.60
CA ILE A 165 11.06 0.74 4.21
C ILE A 165 10.01 0.90 3.10
N CYS A 166 9.37 -0.18 2.65
CA CYS A 166 8.40 -0.18 1.54
C CYS A 166 7.34 0.94 1.63
N ARG A 167 6.73 1.12 2.81
CA ARG A 167 5.78 2.21 3.10
C ARG A 167 6.35 3.59 2.77
N ASP A 168 7.59 3.84 3.17
CA ASP A 168 8.23 5.13 3.02
C ASP A 168 8.59 5.41 1.56
N TYR A 169 9.04 4.38 0.84
CA TYR A 169 9.28 4.47 -0.60
C TYR A 169 7.98 4.77 -1.35
N ALA A 170 6.90 4.05 -1.03
CA ALA A 170 5.57 4.30 -1.60
C ALA A 170 5.12 5.75 -1.34
N HIS A 171 5.33 6.28 -0.13
CA HIS A 171 4.98 7.67 0.19
C HIS A 171 5.80 8.70 -0.59
N VAL A 172 7.10 8.48 -0.78
CA VAL A 172 7.92 9.36 -1.64
C VAL A 172 7.42 9.30 -3.08
N MET A 173 7.13 8.11 -3.60
CA MET A 173 6.60 7.94 -4.95
C MET A 173 5.26 8.66 -5.14
N ILE A 174 4.30 8.44 -4.24
CA ILE A 174 3.00 9.13 -4.25
C ILE A 174 3.19 10.65 -4.18
N THR A 175 4.11 11.11 -3.34
CA THR A 175 4.41 12.55 -3.19
C THR A 175 4.94 13.16 -4.49
N PHE A 176 5.86 12.48 -5.17
CA PHE A 176 6.42 12.94 -6.44
C PHE A 176 5.37 12.97 -7.56
N VAL A 177 4.62 11.87 -7.70
CA VAL A 177 3.61 11.71 -8.76
C VAL A 177 2.48 12.74 -8.59
N ARG A 178 2.00 12.96 -7.35
CA ARG A 178 1.02 14.01 -7.04
C ARG A 178 1.57 15.41 -7.28
N ALA A 179 2.84 15.66 -6.99
CA ALA A 179 3.47 16.95 -7.27
C ALA A 179 3.57 17.24 -8.78
N ALA A 180 3.58 16.21 -9.63
CA ALA A 180 3.46 16.31 -11.08
C ALA A 180 1.99 16.42 -11.58
N GLY A 181 1.01 16.44 -10.67
CA GLY A 181 -0.41 16.55 -11.02
C GLY A 181 -1.07 15.26 -11.46
N ILE A 182 -0.41 14.11 -11.27
CA ILE A 182 -0.93 12.78 -11.60
C ILE A 182 -1.54 12.17 -10.33
N PRO A 183 -2.75 11.57 -10.38
CA PRO A 183 -3.31 10.91 -9.20
C PRO A 183 -2.46 9.70 -8.80
N ALA A 184 -2.15 9.60 -7.52
CA ALA A 184 -1.47 8.45 -6.94
C ALA A 184 -2.04 8.12 -5.57
N ARG A 185 -2.08 6.84 -5.21
CA ARG A 185 -2.59 6.34 -3.93
C ARG A 185 -1.70 5.23 -3.41
N ILE A 186 -1.77 4.91 -2.12
CA ILE A 186 -1.05 3.76 -1.57
C ILE A 186 -1.88 2.50 -1.82
N ALA A 187 -1.21 1.39 -2.10
CA ALA A 187 -1.80 0.07 -2.06
C ALA A 187 -1.02 -0.77 -1.04
N SER A 188 -1.76 -1.33 -0.08
CA SER A 188 -1.26 -2.39 0.79
C SER A 188 -1.44 -3.73 0.06
N VAL A 189 -0.38 -4.53 0.00
CA VAL A 189 -0.35 -5.75 -0.82
C VAL A 189 0.37 -6.90 -0.13
N TYR A 190 0.00 -8.12 -0.50
CA TYR A 190 0.89 -9.28 -0.45
C TYR A 190 1.64 -9.36 -1.77
N ALA A 191 2.94 -9.66 -1.75
CA ALA A 191 3.73 -9.69 -2.97
C ALA A 191 4.82 -10.77 -2.95
N LEU A 192 5.05 -11.37 -4.12
CA LEU A 192 6.23 -12.19 -4.41
C LEU A 192 7.48 -11.31 -4.55
N GLY A 193 8.65 -11.83 -4.16
CA GLY A 193 9.94 -11.16 -4.33
C GLY A 193 10.32 -10.20 -3.18
N VAL A 194 9.43 -10.01 -2.21
CA VAL A 194 9.71 -9.19 -1.02
C VAL A 194 10.66 -9.94 -0.09
N GLU A 195 11.83 -9.35 0.18
CA GLU A 195 12.85 -9.93 1.05
C GLU A 195 13.34 -8.94 2.13
N PRO A 196 13.30 -9.31 3.43
CA PRO A 196 12.64 -10.50 3.97
C PRO A 196 11.12 -10.42 3.76
N GLN A 197 10.48 -11.58 3.60
CA GLN A 197 9.05 -11.63 3.33
C GLN A 197 8.25 -11.00 4.48
N ASP A 198 7.45 -10.00 4.10
CA ASP A 198 6.51 -9.31 4.98
C ASP A 198 5.31 -8.83 4.15
N PHE A 199 4.37 -8.12 4.77
CA PHE A 199 3.46 -7.24 4.04
C PHE A 199 4.26 -6.20 3.25
N HIS A 200 3.70 -5.78 2.12
CA HIS A 200 4.33 -4.78 1.27
C HIS A 200 3.39 -3.61 1.02
N ALA A 201 3.98 -2.46 0.73
CA ALA A 201 3.25 -1.26 0.39
C ALA A 201 3.90 -0.62 -0.84
N VAL A 202 3.06 -0.32 -1.83
CA VAL A 202 3.48 0.25 -3.12
C VAL A 202 2.62 1.45 -3.47
N ALA A 203 3.02 2.19 -4.49
CA ALA A 203 2.17 3.23 -5.08
C ALA A 203 1.25 2.60 -6.13
N GLU A 204 0.02 3.09 -6.22
CA GLU A 204 -0.81 2.97 -7.42
C GLU A 204 -0.91 4.33 -8.09
N VAL A 205 -0.68 4.38 -9.40
CA VAL A 205 -0.66 5.61 -10.19
C VAL A 205 -1.74 5.54 -11.27
N PHE A 206 -2.54 6.60 -11.38
CA PHE A 206 -3.59 6.70 -12.40
C PHE A 206 -3.02 7.29 -13.69
N ILE A 207 -2.79 6.45 -14.70
CA ILE A 207 -2.20 6.83 -15.98
C ILE A 207 -2.79 5.96 -17.09
N GLY A 208 -2.89 6.48 -18.32
CA GLY A 208 -3.57 5.76 -19.41
C GLY A 208 -5.08 5.55 -19.19
N GLY A 209 -5.66 6.17 -18.17
CA GLY A 209 -7.06 5.97 -17.77
C GLY A 209 -7.28 4.84 -16.76
N GLU A 210 -6.23 4.21 -16.25
CA GLU A 210 -6.30 3.07 -15.33
C GLU A 210 -5.31 3.21 -14.16
N TRP A 211 -5.48 2.40 -13.11
CA TRP A 211 -4.57 2.35 -11.96
C TRP A 211 -3.48 1.30 -12.18
N HIS A 212 -2.21 1.70 -12.09
CA HIS A 212 -1.05 0.82 -12.24
C HIS A 212 -0.24 0.75 -10.95
N LEU A 213 0.14 -0.46 -10.53
CA LEU A 213 0.98 -0.68 -9.36
C LEU A 213 2.44 -0.37 -9.71
N VAL A 214 3.07 0.49 -8.91
CA VAL A 214 4.45 0.91 -9.07
C VAL A 214 5.19 0.68 -7.76
N ASP A 215 6.16 -0.24 -7.79
CA ASP A 215 7.01 -0.54 -6.65
C ASP A 215 8.37 0.19 -6.74
N PRO A 216 8.54 1.32 -6.02
CA PRO A 216 9.81 2.02 -5.93
C PRO A 216 10.91 1.26 -5.18
N THR A 217 10.62 0.20 -4.42
CA THR A 217 11.70 -0.61 -3.83
C THR A 217 12.35 -1.53 -4.85
N GLY A 218 11.65 -1.85 -5.95
CA GLY A 218 12.09 -2.80 -6.96
C GLY A 218 12.04 -4.28 -6.51
N MET A 219 11.39 -4.58 -5.39
CA MET A 219 11.33 -5.94 -4.85
C MET A 219 10.28 -6.81 -5.55
N ALA A 220 9.17 -6.21 -5.97
CA ALA A 220 8.05 -6.95 -6.52
C ALA A 220 7.56 -6.37 -7.85
N GLU A 221 7.06 -7.26 -8.71
CA GLU A 221 6.39 -6.90 -9.96
C GLU A 221 4.87 -6.92 -9.79
N GLU A 222 4.17 -6.04 -10.50
CA GLU A 222 2.71 -5.90 -10.39
C GLU A 222 1.95 -7.21 -10.61
N GLY A 223 2.42 -8.11 -11.50
CA GLY A 223 1.78 -9.41 -11.74
C GLY A 223 1.85 -10.39 -10.55
N GLY A 224 2.74 -10.14 -9.59
CA GLY A 224 2.96 -10.93 -8.38
C GLY A 224 2.38 -10.31 -7.11
N MET A 225 1.56 -9.26 -7.23
CA MET A 225 0.96 -8.54 -6.09
C MET A 225 -0.55 -8.81 -5.97
N ALA A 226 -0.99 -9.19 -4.77
CA ALA A 226 -2.40 -9.22 -4.36
C ALA A 226 -2.71 -8.03 -3.44
N LYS A 227 -3.61 -7.15 -3.87
CA LYS A 227 -4.10 -6.02 -3.09
C LYS A 227 -4.90 -6.48 -1.87
N ILE A 228 -4.63 -5.82 -0.75
CA ILE A 228 -5.40 -5.89 0.51
C ILE A 228 -6.35 -4.69 0.57
N GLY A 229 -5.85 -3.49 0.26
CA GLY A 229 -6.64 -2.27 0.24
C GLY A 229 -5.86 -1.08 -0.27
N VAL A 230 -6.56 0.04 -0.50
CA VAL A 230 -5.99 1.28 -1.03
C VAL A 230 -6.33 2.48 -0.14
N GLY A 231 -5.52 3.52 -0.24
CA GLY A 231 -5.60 4.67 0.63
C GLY A 231 -4.96 5.91 0.02
N ARG A 232 -5.25 7.11 0.53
CA ARG A 232 -4.47 8.29 0.13
C ARG A 232 -3.04 8.17 0.63
N ASP A 233 -2.84 7.57 1.80
CA ASP A 233 -1.56 7.14 2.34
C ASP A 233 -1.78 6.06 3.42
N ALA A 234 -0.74 5.74 4.18
CA ALA A 234 -0.78 4.67 5.18
C ALA A 234 -1.76 4.92 6.34
N ALA A 235 -2.31 6.13 6.50
CA ALA A 235 -3.36 6.38 7.48
C ALA A 235 -4.67 5.64 7.14
N ASP A 236 -4.89 5.37 5.85
CA ASP A 236 -6.13 4.77 5.36
C ASP A 236 -6.03 3.23 5.24
N VAL A 237 -4.81 2.66 5.20
CA VAL A 237 -4.54 1.20 5.04
C VAL A 237 -3.64 0.55 6.11
N PRO A 238 -3.68 0.93 7.39
CA PRO A 238 -2.91 0.22 8.41
C PRO A 238 -3.44 -1.20 8.59
N PHE A 239 -2.54 -2.18 8.68
CA PHE A 239 -2.93 -3.58 8.95
C PHE A 239 -3.71 -3.74 10.26
N LEU A 240 -3.38 -2.91 11.25
CA LEU A 240 -4.06 -2.84 12.54
C LEU A 240 -4.10 -1.38 13.01
N THR A 241 -5.30 -0.88 13.31
CA THR A 241 -5.50 0.34 14.11
C THR A 241 -6.07 -0.05 15.47
N ALA A 242 -5.42 0.36 16.55
CA ALA A 242 -5.94 0.18 17.90
C ALA A 242 -6.43 1.51 18.45
N PHE A 243 -7.65 1.54 18.99
CA PHE A 243 -8.18 2.66 19.76
C PHE A 243 -7.76 2.50 21.23
N GLY A 244 -6.45 2.44 21.44
CA GLY A 244 -5.81 2.06 22.69
C GLY A 244 -4.38 1.62 22.44
N THR A 245 -3.77 1.00 23.44
CA THR A 245 -2.40 0.47 23.31
C THR A 245 -2.44 -0.98 22.83
N ALA A 246 -1.67 -1.27 21.79
CA ALA A 246 -1.44 -2.63 21.31
C ALA A 246 0.04 -2.98 21.40
N LYS A 247 0.35 -4.19 21.87
CA LYS A 247 1.71 -4.73 21.82
C LYS A 247 1.75 -5.88 20.84
N MET A 248 2.57 -5.75 19.80
CA MET A 248 2.83 -6.86 18.87
C MET A 248 3.78 -7.87 19.52
N ASN A 249 3.38 -9.13 19.56
CA ASN A 249 4.20 -10.24 20.04
C ASN A 249 4.91 -10.93 18.88
N ALA A 250 4.20 -11.19 17.78
CA ALA A 250 4.73 -11.85 16.60
C ALA A 250 3.95 -11.47 15.33
N GLN A 251 4.65 -11.52 14.20
CA GLN A 251 4.09 -11.35 12.86
C GLN A 251 4.81 -12.32 11.92
N HIS A 252 4.05 -12.91 11.01
CA HIS A 252 4.59 -13.71 9.91
C HIS A 252 3.76 -13.49 8.65
N VAL A 253 4.42 -13.40 7.51
CA VAL A 253 3.80 -13.36 6.19
C VAL A 253 4.60 -14.29 5.27
N SER A 254 3.89 -15.05 4.45
CA SER A 254 4.45 -15.83 3.34
C SER A 254 3.58 -15.66 2.09
N VAL A 255 4.24 -15.51 0.94
CA VAL A 255 3.61 -15.44 -0.37
C VAL A 255 4.38 -16.37 -1.29
N GLU A 256 3.68 -17.33 -1.86
CA GLU A 256 4.25 -18.33 -2.76
C GLU A 256 3.43 -18.42 -4.04
N LYS A 257 4.02 -18.95 -5.10
CA LYS A 257 3.27 -19.28 -6.31
C LYS A 257 2.48 -20.57 -6.07
N ALA A 258 1.17 -20.53 -6.28
CA ALA A 258 0.27 -21.67 -6.11
C ALA A 258 0.18 -22.58 -7.34
#